data_AF-A0A816P9F5-F1
#
_entry.id   AF-A0A816P9F5-F1
#
_cell.length_a   1.000
_cell.length_b   1.000
_cell.length_c   1.000
_cell.angle_alpha   90.00
_cell.angle_beta   90.00
_cell.angle_gamma   90.00
#
_symmetry.space_group_name_H-M   'P 1'
#
loop_
_entity.id
_entity.type
_entity.pdbx_description
1 polymer ?
#
loop_
_entity_poly.entity_id
_entity_poly.type
_entity_poly.pdbx_seq_one_letter_code
_entity_poly.pdbx_strand_id
1 'polypeptide(L)'
;MGGVHSCFPSPIDKIHTLRRRRNLLTKAKHDRTKSNIPTNTNINNNNNNINNTINLNHASEDELLLLPGINRRIAQNIIQYRQLNHSFKQIDELLFITGITHDLYERIRYDLSIDLSSQNLANNKQELININIATYNQLCTIPDLTPILIKRIIERRERKGPFRFVEDLLKIKDINYIVLASIRSYITVDDRTISIPVSESSIIEPSSVNNLYPTLNKNNNNIASDSLSMASLLLETLPPELQTILRSSSQRPVSICNSNQTYFRFASWNLQQLTNDKVQNPGVREVICRIILEHNFSLIGIQEIGNKEALGYITKELNSPTLPLIKDWPHSQNRKWKYVISDVAGRMFQGNEYLGFIYDESIGIELKKASLLPFKNYFTRSPYIVIFRIYDKYEFVFVNLHLKARRFDEIENEKTKDEASSISILAEAMEDTVEQKYKVIFGDFNIAPTTSEFSALVQHNYSYVIKQNTNISLKTPGGSTCVDNIWLSAEANSLTTANSGVIRDNLTSMWIPAGWTWGGLVSDHCPIWSEFDLS
;
A
#
# COMPACT_ATOMS: atom_id res chain seq x y z
N MET A 1 -47.74 34.10 -5.57
CA MET A 1 -46.46 34.74 -5.15
C MET A 1 -45.51 33.62 -4.76
N GLY A 2 -44.25 33.55 -5.18
CA GLY A 2 -43.52 34.45 -6.09
C GLY A 2 -42.05 34.01 -6.20
N GLY A 3 -41.80 32.73 -6.47
CA GLY A 3 -40.45 32.14 -6.41
C GLY A 3 -39.55 32.57 -7.56
N VAL A 4 -38.27 32.84 -7.24
CA VAL A 4 -37.24 33.22 -8.22
C VAL A 4 -36.10 32.20 -8.18
N HIS A 5 -36.08 31.27 -9.14
CA HIS A 5 -34.89 30.46 -9.41
C HIS A 5 -33.90 31.30 -10.23
N SER A 6 -32.89 31.86 -9.57
CA SER A 6 -31.81 32.61 -10.22
C SER A 6 -30.76 31.67 -10.83
N CYS A 7 -31.10 31.04 -11.95
CA CYS A 7 -30.14 30.25 -12.73
C CYS A 7 -29.21 31.19 -13.53
N PHE A 8 -27.91 31.10 -13.29
CA PHE A 8 -26.86 31.66 -14.15
C PHE A 8 -25.78 30.59 -14.43
N PRO A 9 -25.07 30.66 -15.57
CA PRO A 9 -24.48 29.48 -16.19
C PRO A 9 -23.20 28.99 -15.51
N SER A 10 -23.00 27.68 -15.57
CA SER A 10 -21.75 27.03 -15.15
C SER A 10 -20.64 27.18 -16.21
N PRO A 11 -19.35 26.99 -15.87
CA PRO A 11 -18.23 27.06 -16.84
C PRO A 11 -18.26 26.02 -17.98
N ILE A 12 -19.26 25.14 -18.04
CA ILE A 12 -19.32 24.00 -18.97
C ILE A 12 -19.51 24.44 -20.44
N ASP A 13 -20.25 25.53 -20.69
CA ASP A 13 -20.69 25.88 -22.06
C ASP A 13 -19.55 26.33 -22.99
N LYS A 14 -18.47 26.94 -22.45
CA LYS A 14 -17.30 27.33 -23.25
C LYS A 14 -16.46 26.15 -23.74
N ILE A 15 -16.56 24.97 -23.11
CA ILE A 15 -15.80 23.78 -23.52
C ILE A 15 -16.37 23.21 -24.84
N HIS A 16 -17.67 23.39 -25.09
CA HIS A 16 -18.32 22.89 -26.31
C HIS A 16 -17.94 23.66 -27.58
N THR A 17 -17.59 24.95 -27.51
CA THR A 17 -17.22 25.75 -28.69
C THR A 17 -15.82 25.43 -29.23
N LEU A 18 -14.86 25.08 -28.38
CA LEU A 18 -13.52 24.61 -28.79
C LEU A 18 -13.58 23.37 -29.71
N ARG A 19 -14.59 22.52 -29.52
CA ARG A 19 -14.81 21.27 -30.26
C ARG A 19 -15.03 21.47 -31.77
N ARG A 20 -15.40 22.67 -32.23
CA ARG A 20 -15.57 22.99 -33.67
C ARG A 20 -14.29 23.40 -34.39
N ARG A 21 -13.29 23.96 -33.68
CA ARG A 21 -12.10 24.56 -34.34
C ARG A 21 -11.01 23.53 -34.68
N ARG A 22 -10.87 22.47 -33.88
CA ARG A 22 -9.82 21.44 -34.04
C ARG A 22 -10.11 20.46 -35.20
N ASN A 23 -11.37 20.21 -35.54
CA ASN A 23 -11.79 19.26 -36.59
C ASN A 23 -11.56 19.74 -38.04
N LEU A 24 -11.19 21.01 -38.25
CA LEU A 24 -10.92 21.56 -39.59
C LEU A 24 -9.45 21.46 -40.00
N LEU A 25 -8.53 21.16 -39.08
CA LEU A 25 -7.08 21.17 -39.32
C LEU A 25 -6.46 19.76 -39.47
N THR A 26 -7.20 18.70 -39.16
CA THR A 26 -6.70 17.31 -39.18
C THR A 26 -7.06 16.51 -40.44
N LYS A 27 -7.83 17.08 -41.37
CA LYS A 27 -8.40 16.34 -42.52
C LYS A 27 -7.60 16.44 -43.83
N ALA A 28 -6.31 16.80 -43.75
CA ALA A 28 -5.49 17.10 -44.93
C ALA A 28 -4.02 16.65 -44.81
N LYS A 29 -3.77 15.34 -44.66
CA LYS A 29 -2.54 14.61 -45.10
C LYS A 29 -2.54 13.13 -44.69
N HIS A 30 -3.04 12.25 -45.56
CA HIS A 30 -2.53 10.87 -45.72
C HIS A 30 -3.08 10.27 -47.02
N ASP A 31 -2.20 9.99 -47.98
CA ASP A 31 -2.47 9.14 -49.14
C ASP A 31 -1.13 8.67 -49.75
N ARG A 32 -1.09 7.41 -50.22
CA ARG A 32 0.06 6.68 -50.83
C ARG A 32 1.22 6.40 -49.85
N THR A 33 2.01 5.32 -49.98
CA THR A 33 2.14 4.28 -51.04
C THR A 33 2.09 2.84 -50.45
N LYS A 34 2.05 1.82 -51.33
CA LYS A 34 2.25 0.39 -51.00
C LYS A 34 3.49 -0.18 -51.72
N SER A 35 4.12 -1.20 -51.14
CA SER A 35 4.99 -2.17 -51.81
C SER A 35 4.93 -3.54 -51.11
N ASN A 36 5.20 -4.62 -51.84
CA ASN A 36 5.02 -6.03 -51.41
C ASN A 36 6.37 -6.78 -51.30
N ILE A 37 6.30 -8.11 -51.01
CA ILE A 37 7.27 -9.21 -51.29
C ILE A 37 8.17 -9.61 -50.08
N PRO A 38 8.34 -10.92 -49.73
CA PRO A 38 7.45 -12.09 -49.88
C PRO A 38 7.37 -12.97 -48.59
N THR A 39 6.81 -14.19 -48.67
CA THR A 39 6.68 -15.18 -47.58
C THR A 39 7.52 -16.45 -47.76
N ASN A 40 8.21 -16.90 -46.70
CA ASN A 40 8.51 -18.31 -46.35
C ASN A 40 9.20 -18.31 -44.95
N THR A 41 9.10 -19.33 -44.09
CA THR A 41 9.05 -20.78 -44.34
C THR A 41 8.09 -21.58 -43.43
N ASN A 42 7.65 -22.73 -43.95
CA ASN A 42 7.32 -24.00 -43.27
C ASN A 42 6.58 -24.01 -41.91
N ILE A 43 5.27 -24.23 -41.97
CA ILE A 43 4.47 -24.78 -40.86
C ILE A 43 4.53 -26.31 -40.89
N ASN A 44 5.04 -26.94 -39.83
CA ASN A 44 4.86 -28.38 -39.58
C ASN A 44 3.79 -28.58 -38.49
N ASN A 45 2.55 -28.84 -38.91
CA ASN A 45 1.44 -29.13 -37.99
C ASN A 45 1.55 -30.54 -37.40
N ASN A 46 2.05 -30.66 -36.16
CA ASN A 46 1.80 -31.83 -35.32
C ASN A 46 0.76 -31.47 -34.25
N ASN A 47 -0.47 -31.93 -34.46
CA ASN A 47 -1.60 -31.67 -33.55
C ASN A 47 -1.48 -32.49 -32.26
N ASN A 48 -0.84 -31.92 -31.24
CA ASN A 48 -1.05 -32.25 -29.85
C ASN A 48 -1.60 -31.02 -29.14
N ASN A 49 -2.51 -31.18 -28.16
CA ASN A 49 -3.03 -30.06 -27.39
C ASN A 49 -1.90 -29.43 -26.56
N ILE A 50 -1.41 -28.27 -26.99
CA ILE A 50 -0.36 -27.53 -26.29
C ILE A 50 -1.00 -26.85 -25.07
N ASN A 51 -0.99 -27.55 -23.93
CA ASN A 51 -0.95 -26.88 -22.64
C ASN A 51 0.34 -26.04 -22.65
N ASN A 52 0.21 -24.72 -22.69
CA ASN A 52 1.32 -23.79 -22.91
C ASN A 52 2.16 -23.57 -21.62
N THR A 53 2.38 -24.66 -20.87
CA THR A 53 2.90 -24.69 -19.50
C THR A 53 4.33 -25.23 -19.48
N ILE A 54 5.28 -24.42 -19.01
CA ILE A 54 6.70 -24.75 -18.98
C ILE A 54 6.97 -25.78 -17.86
N ASN A 55 7.61 -26.90 -18.20
CA ASN A 55 7.85 -27.99 -17.26
C ASN A 55 9.12 -27.74 -16.43
N LEU A 56 8.97 -27.55 -15.12
CA LEU A 56 10.08 -27.25 -14.22
C LEU A 56 11.20 -28.30 -14.22
N ASN A 57 10.89 -29.58 -14.47
CA ASN A 57 11.87 -30.66 -14.46
C ASN A 57 12.65 -30.78 -15.78
N HIS A 58 12.16 -30.19 -16.86
CA HIS A 58 12.77 -30.32 -18.19
C HIS A 58 13.17 -28.99 -18.85
N ALA A 59 12.62 -27.85 -18.42
CA ALA A 59 12.88 -26.54 -19.03
C ALA A 59 14.36 -26.12 -19.02
N SER A 60 14.77 -25.51 -20.11
CA SER A 60 16.04 -24.80 -20.28
C SER A 60 16.04 -23.41 -19.61
N GLU A 61 17.20 -22.76 -19.56
CA GLU A 61 17.33 -21.39 -19.05
C GLU A 61 16.51 -20.40 -19.91
N ASP A 62 16.50 -20.58 -21.23
CA ASP A 62 15.80 -19.72 -22.18
C ASP A 62 14.28 -19.93 -22.16
N GLU A 63 13.78 -21.14 -21.92
CA GLU A 63 12.35 -21.38 -21.71
C GLU A 63 11.86 -20.77 -20.39
N LEU A 64 12.64 -20.90 -19.30
CA LEU A 64 12.31 -20.27 -18.02
C LEU A 64 12.29 -18.73 -18.12
N LEU A 65 13.11 -18.14 -18.99
CA LEU A 65 13.11 -16.70 -19.29
C LEU A 65 11.84 -16.20 -20.01
N LEU A 66 10.98 -17.08 -20.53
CA LEU A 66 9.68 -16.69 -21.11
C LEU A 66 8.60 -16.42 -20.05
N LEU A 67 8.81 -16.85 -18.80
CA LEU A 67 7.84 -16.69 -17.72
C LEU A 67 7.80 -15.24 -17.18
N PRO A 68 6.61 -14.65 -16.96
CA PRO A 68 6.48 -13.23 -16.64
C PRO A 68 7.13 -12.86 -15.29
N GLY A 69 8.31 -12.24 -15.36
CA GLY A 69 9.09 -11.79 -14.21
C GLY A 69 10.27 -12.70 -13.82
N ILE A 70 10.47 -13.83 -14.50
CA ILE A 70 11.68 -14.62 -14.37
C ILE A 70 12.81 -13.94 -15.16
N ASN A 71 13.80 -13.42 -14.45
CA ASN A 71 15.05 -12.96 -15.06
C ASN A 71 16.12 -14.07 -15.00
N ARG A 72 17.24 -13.87 -15.71
CA ARG A 72 18.27 -14.89 -15.90
C ARG A 72 18.83 -15.46 -14.59
N ARG A 73 18.96 -14.62 -13.55
CA ARG A 73 19.40 -15.06 -12.22
C ARG A 73 18.38 -15.95 -11.52
N ILE A 74 17.08 -15.70 -11.72
CA ILE A 74 16.02 -16.56 -11.16
C ILE A 74 15.94 -17.87 -11.94
N ALA A 75 16.04 -17.85 -13.28
CA ALA A 75 16.12 -19.06 -14.10
C ALA A 75 17.30 -19.97 -13.70
N GLN A 76 18.47 -19.39 -13.45
CA GLN A 76 19.64 -20.10 -12.92
C GLN A 76 19.38 -20.71 -11.54
N ASN A 77 18.73 -19.97 -10.63
CA ASN A 77 18.39 -20.48 -9.30
C ASN A 77 17.36 -21.62 -9.36
N ILE A 78 16.42 -21.60 -10.31
CA ILE A 78 15.47 -22.70 -10.59
C ILE A 78 16.22 -23.96 -11.05
N ILE A 79 17.15 -23.82 -12.00
CA ILE A 79 17.98 -24.92 -12.50
C ILE A 79 18.90 -25.47 -11.40
N GLN A 80 19.48 -24.60 -10.58
CA GLN A 80 20.32 -25.01 -9.44
C GLN A 80 19.52 -25.78 -8.39
N TYR A 81 18.32 -25.31 -8.02
CA TYR A 81 17.42 -26.04 -7.12
C TYR A 81 17.04 -27.42 -7.67
N ARG A 82 16.71 -27.51 -8.97
CA ARG A 82 16.44 -28.77 -9.67
C ARG A 82 17.61 -29.74 -9.59
N GLN A 83 18.82 -29.26 -9.83
CA GLN A 83 20.04 -30.08 -9.79
C GLN A 83 20.36 -30.59 -8.38
N LEU A 84 20.17 -29.76 -7.35
CA LEU A 84 20.44 -30.11 -5.95
C LEU A 84 19.40 -31.08 -5.37
N ASN A 85 18.12 -30.97 -5.76
CA ASN A 85 17.03 -31.82 -5.25
C ASN A 85 16.66 -32.97 -6.22
N HIS A 86 17.42 -33.15 -7.29
CA HIS A 86 17.19 -34.02 -8.45
C HIS A 86 15.94 -33.71 -9.29
N SER A 87 14.81 -33.35 -8.68
CA SER A 87 13.57 -32.94 -9.36
C SER A 87 12.64 -32.15 -8.42
N PHE A 88 11.83 -31.28 -9.01
CA PHE A 88 10.64 -30.72 -8.38
C PHE A 88 9.56 -31.81 -8.26
N LYS A 89 8.97 -31.93 -7.07
CA LYS A 89 7.87 -32.86 -6.73
C LYS A 89 6.54 -32.14 -6.65
N GLN A 90 6.55 -30.84 -6.38
CA GLN A 90 5.39 -29.94 -6.41
C GLN A 90 5.81 -28.54 -6.89
N ILE A 91 4.91 -27.79 -7.54
CA ILE A 91 5.19 -26.44 -8.07
C ILE A 91 5.50 -25.45 -6.92
N ASP A 92 4.88 -25.66 -5.76
CA ASP A 92 5.04 -24.87 -4.53
C ASP A 92 6.49 -24.80 -4.02
N GLU A 93 7.35 -25.75 -4.38
CA GLU A 93 8.78 -25.72 -4.05
C GLU A 93 9.53 -24.50 -4.62
N LEU A 94 8.98 -23.85 -5.66
CA LEU A 94 9.50 -22.58 -6.15
C LEU A 94 9.57 -21.49 -5.07
N LEU A 95 8.73 -21.55 -4.03
CA LEU A 95 8.76 -20.62 -2.91
C LEU A 95 10.02 -20.77 -2.02
N PHE A 96 10.79 -21.86 -2.17
CA PHE A 96 12.09 -22.02 -1.51
C PHE A 96 13.25 -21.39 -2.30
N ILE A 97 12.99 -20.86 -3.51
CA ILE A 97 14.05 -20.43 -4.43
C ILE A 97 14.30 -18.92 -4.31
N THR A 98 15.53 -18.58 -3.95
CA THR A 98 16.00 -17.20 -3.75
C THR A 98 15.67 -16.32 -4.96
N GLY A 99 14.75 -15.37 -4.80
CA GLY A 99 14.31 -14.44 -5.85
C GLY A 99 12.89 -14.68 -6.37
N ILE A 100 12.27 -15.82 -6.06
CA ILE A 100 10.85 -16.04 -6.30
C ILE A 100 10.06 -15.48 -5.10
N THR A 101 9.31 -14.40 -5.33
CA THR A 101 8.34 -13.89 -4.33
C THR A 101 7.01 -14.62 -4.48
N HIS A 102 6.14 -14.54 -3.46
CA HIS A 102 4.78 -15.08 -3.57
C HIS A 102 4.02 -14.46 -4.76
N ASP A 103 4.12 -13.16 -5.00
CA ASP A 103 3.48 -12.50 -6.15
C ASP A 103 4.04 -12.96 -7.50
N LEU A 104 5.32 -13.39 -7.55
CA LEU A 104 5.91 -13.98 -8.75
C LEU A 104 5.41 -15.41 -8.95
N TYR A 105 5.42 -16.23 -7.89
CA TYR A 105 4.85 -17.57 -7.87
C TYR A 105 3.36 -17.60 -8.28
N GLU A 106 2.51 -16.76 -7.69
CA GLU A 106 1.07 -16.70 -8.00
C GLU A 106 0.80 -16.32 -9.47
N ARG A 107 1.70 -15.52 -10.09
CA ARG A 107 1.62 -15.20 -11.52
C ARG A 107 2.02 -16.39 -12.41
N ILE A 108 3.14 -17.05 -12.10
CA ILE A 108 3.71 -18.09 -12.98
C ILE A 108 3.16 -19.50 -12.74
N ARG A 109 2.55 -19.81 -11.58
CA ARG A 109 2.17 -21.19 -11.23
C ARG A 109 1.17 -21.86 -12.17
N TYR A 110 0.40 -21.06 -12.91
CA TYR A 110 -0.56 -21.55 -13.91
C TYR A 110 0.08 -21.78 -15.29
N ASP A 111 1.22 -21.14 -15.56
CA ASP A 111 2.03 -21.30 -16.78
C ASP A 111 3.10 -22.39 -16.60
N LEU A 112 2.97 -23.23 -15.57
CA LEU A 112 3.96 -24.20 -15.14
C LEU A 112 3.41 -25.62 -15.00
N SER A 113 4.29 -26.60 -15.21
CA SER A 113 4.00 -28.01 -15.01
C SER A 113 5.18 -28.75 -14.38
N ILE A 114 4.92 -29.98 -13.95
CA ILE A 114 5.92 -30.99 -13.58
C ILE A 114 5.49 -32.32 -14.17
N ASP A 115 6.44 -33.22 -14.42
CA ASP A 115 6.14 -34.59 -14.82
C ASP A 115 5.41 -35.34 -13.70
N LEU A 116 4.08 -35.39 -13.79
CA LEU A 116 3.23 -36.34 -13.09
C LEU A 116 3.51 -37.75 -13.62
N SER A 117 4.69 -38.27 -13.29
CA SER A 117 5.10 -39.62 -13.59
C SER A 117 4.13 -40.60 -12.94
N SER A 118 3.27 -41.20 -13.76
CA SER A 118 2.22 -42.15 -13.37
C SER A 118 2.78 -43.52 -12.96
N GLN A 119 3.82 -43.50 -12.13
CA GLN A 119 4.71 -44.60 -11.77
C GLN A 119 5.09 -44.52 -10.28
N ASN A 120 4.09 -44.45 -9.40
CA ASN A 120 4.14 -45.00 -8.03
C ASN A 120 2.74 -45.05 -7.37
N LEU A 121 1.72 -45.50 -8.12
CA LEU A 121 0.43 -45.92 -7.55
C LEU A 121 0.49 -47.39 -7.05
N ALA A 122 1.57 -47.73 -6.34
CA ALA A 122 1.76 -48.98 -5.63
C ALA A 122 2.75 -48.78 -4.46
N ASN A 123 2.46 -49.38 -3.31
CA ASN A 123 3.42 -49.63 -2.22
C ASN A 123 4.14 -48.41 -1.59
N ASN A 124 3.41 -47.33 -1.30
CA ASN A 124 3.45 -46.77 0.07
C ASN A 124 2.23 -45.88 0.35
N LYS A 125 1.14 -46.52 0.81
CA LYS A 125 -0.02 -45.82 1.37
C LYS A 125 0.35 -45.33 2.77
N GLN A 126 1.00 -44.16 2.88
CA GLN A 126 1.11 -43.47 4.17
C GLN A 126 -0.31 -43.24 4.71
N GLU A 127 -0.60 -43.85 5.85
CA GLU A 127 -1.95 -43.93 6.38
C GLU A 127 -2.27 -42.62 7.11
N LEU A 128 -2.91 -41.69 6.39
CA LEU A 128 -3.22 -40.34 6.87
C LEU A 128 -3.97 -40.39 8.21
N ILE A 129 -3.33 -39.85 9.24
CA ILE A 129 -3.76 -39.98 10.62
C ILE A 129 -4.85 -38.93 10.90
N ASN A 130 -6.07 -39.38 11.15
CA ASN A 130 -7.18 -38.47 11.43
C ASN A 130 -7.00 -37.82 12.81
N ILE A 131 -6.66 -36.53 12.84
CA ILE A 131 -6.36 -35.78 14.08
C ILE A 131 -7.56 -35.66 15.04
N ASN A 132 -8.78 -35.92 14.56
CA ASN A 132 -9.99 -35.92 15.38
C ASN A 132 -10.15 -37.19 16.23
N ILE A 133 -9.63 -38.33 15.78
CA ILE A 133 -9.81 -39.64 16.44
C ILE A 133 -8.50 -40.31 16.87
N ALA A 134 -7.35 -39.92 16.32
CA ALA A 134 -6.07 -40.57 16.58
C ALA A 134 -5.68 -40.55 18.06
N THR A 135 -5.15 -41.66 18.55
CA THR A 135 -4.56 -41.78 19.89
C THR A 135 -3.24 -41.00 19.99
N TYR A 136 -2.79 -40.74 21.23
CA TYR A 136 -1.47 -40.15 21.49
C TYR A 136 -0.34 -40.89 20.75
N ASN A 137 -0.35 -42.23 20.81
CA ASN A 137 0.66 -43.08 20.18
C ASN A 137 0.63 -43.01 18.64
N GLN A 138 -0.53 -42.83 18.02
CA GLN A 138 -0.64 -42.61 16.57
C GLN A 138 -0.15 -41.22 16.17
N LEU A 139 -0.37 -40.19 17.00
CA LEU A 139 0.19 -38.86 16.73
C LEU A 139 1.71 -38.82 16.92
N CYS A 140 2.29 -39.71 17.73
CA CYS A 140 3.75 -39.87 17.88
C CYS A 140 4.48 -40.44 16.65
N THR A 141 3.79 -41.01 15.65
CA THR A 141 4.43 -41.51 14.43
C THR A 141 4.58 -40.44 13.34
N ILE A 142 4.12 -39.21 13.60
CA ILE A 142 4.21 -38.07 12.68
C ILE A 142 5.52 -37.31 12.96
N PRO A 143 6.37 -37.01 11.96
CA PRO A 143 7.57 -36.20 12.17
C PRO A 143 7.22 -34.79 12.69
N ASP A 144 8.17 -34.14 13.36
CA ASP A 144 8.06 -32.80 13.97
C ASP A 144 6.97 -32.59 15.05
N LEU A 145 6.03 -33.52 15.26
CA LEU A 145 5.09 -33.49 16.38
C LEU A 145 5.77 -33.89 17.69
N THR A 146 6.24 -32.90 18.44
CA THR A 146 6.74 -33.13 19.81
C THR A 146 5.61 -33.58 20.76
N PRO A 147 5.92 -34.34 21.82
CA PRO A 147 4.97 -34.70 22.90
C PRO A 147 4.10 -33.54 23.42
N ILE A 148 4.67 -32.33 23.47
CA ILE A 148 3.99 -31.11 23.91
C ILE A 148 2.92 -30.67 22.91
N LEU A 149 3.21 -30.74 21.61
CA LEU A 149 2.23 -30.44 20.56
C LEU A 149 1.14 -31.51 20.52
N ILE A 150 1.50 -32.80 20.60
CA ILE A 150 0.54 -33.92 20.61
C ILE A 150 -0.47 -33.79 21.76
N LYS A 151 0.00 -33.55 22.99
CA LYS A 151 -0.88 -33.34 24.14
C LYS A 151 -1.85 -32.16 23.91
N ARG A 152 -1.37 -31.06 23.31
CA ARG A 152 -2.20 -29.90 23.00
C ARG A 152 -3.18 -30.14 21.86
N ILE A 153 -2.87 -30.98 20.86
CA ILE A 153 -3.82 -31.40 19.81
C ILE A 153 -5.00 -32.13 20.43
N ILE A 154 -4.73 -33.06 21.35
CA ILE A 154 -5.73 -33.85 22.07
C ILE A 154 -6.58 -32.94 23.00
N GLU A 155 -5.93 -32.15 23.86
CA GLU A 155 -6.62 -31.19 24.73
C GLU A 155 -7.49 -30.20 23.93
N ARG A 156 -7.02 -29.77 22.76
CA ARG A 156 -7.72 -28.81 21.90
C ARG A 156 -8.96 -29.37 21.21
N ARG A 157 -8.99 -30.65 20.84
CA ARG A 157 -10.19 -31.30 20.27
C ARG A 157 -11.20 -31.67 21.35
N GLU A 158 -10.73 -32.11 22.52
CA GLU A 158 -11.59 -32.47 23.65
C GLU A 158 -12.27 -31.22 24.24
N ARG A 159 -11.51 -30.14 24.46
CA ARG A 159 -12.01 -28.93 25.13
C ARG A 159 -12.76 -27.95 24.23
N LYS A 160 -12.68 -28.08 22.89
CA LYS A 160 -13.33 -27.16 21.92
C LYS A 160 -14.05 -27.87 20.76
N GLY A 161 -14.17 -29.20 20.80
CA GLY A 161 -14.70 -29.99 19.69
C GLY A 161 -13.70 -30.23 18.55
N PRO A 162 -14.03 -31.13 17.62
CA PRO A 162 -13.14 -31.57 16.55
C PRO A 162 -12.72 -30.44 15.60
N PHE A 163 -11.54 -30.62 15.01
CA PHE A 163 -11.00 -29.82 13.91
C PHE A 163 -11.83 -30.06 12.65
N ARG A 164 -12.23 -28.97 11.98
CA ARG A 164 -12.98 -29.01 10.71
C ARG A 164 -12.07 -28.88 9.49
N PHE A 165 -10.89 -28.28 9.69
CA PHE A 165 -9.87 -28.08 8.68
C PHE A 165 -8.50 -28.42 9.26
N VAL A 166 -7.55 -28.87 8.43
CA VAL A 166 -6.17 -29.14 8.87
C VAL A 166 -5.52 -27.86 9.43
N GLU A 167 -5.90 -26.72 8.86
CA GLU A 167 -5.52 -25.37 9.27
C GLU A 167 -6.02 -24.98 10.68
N ASP A 168 -7.01 -25.69 11.25
CA ASP A 168 -7.42 -25.47 12.64
C ASP A 168 -6.32 -25.83 13.66
N LEU A 169 -5.29 -26.59 13.26
CA LEU A 169 -4.11 -26.84 14.07
C LEU A 169 -3.32 -25.56 14.38
N LEU A 170 -3.37 -24.53 13.52
CA LEU A 170 -2.77 -23.20 13.80
C LEU A 170 -3.44 -22.49 14.99
N LYS A 171 -4.59 -22.99 15.45
CA LYS A 171 -5.31 -22.52 16.65
C LYS A 171 -4.82 -23.24 17.92
N ILE A 172 -3.64 -23.87 17.85
CA ILE A 172 -2.89 -24.49 18.95
C ILE A 172 -1.58 -23.73 19.13
N LYS A 173 -1.26 -23.40 20.39
CA LYS A 173 0.00 -22.74 20.73
C LYS A 173 1.20 -23.58 20.24
N ASP A 174 2.20 -22.89 19.69
CA ASP A 174 3.46 -23.41 19.14
C ASP A 174 3.32 -24.36 17.92
N ILE A 175 2.13 -24.50 17.30
CA ILE A 175 2.00 -25.00 15.91
C ILE A 175 1.96 -23.79 14.98
N ASN A 176 3.02 -23.61 14.19
CA ASN A 176 3.12 -22.58 13.16
C ASN A 176 2.96 -23.18 11.75
N TYR A 177 3.02 -22.35 10.71
CA TYR A 177 2.88 -22.79 9.32
C TYR A 177 4.00 -23.73 8.85
N ILE A 178 5.20 -23.67 9.45
CA ILE A 178 6.33 -24.54 9.12
C ILE A 178 6.06 -25.96 9.63
N VAL A 179 5.70 -26.08 10.91
CA VAL A 179 5.27 -27.35 11.51
C VAL A 179 4.02 -27.89 10.81
N LEU A 180 3.05 -27.03 10.47
CA LEU A 180 1.86 -27.47 9.74
C LEU A 180 2.23 -28.00 8.34
N ALA A 181 3.18 -27.39 7.65
CA ALA A 181 3.60 -27.81 6.32
C ALA A 181 4.32 -29.17 6.35
N SER A 182 5.22 -29.42 7.30
CA SER A 182 5.94 -30.70 7.39
C SER A 182 5.03 -31.86 7.82
N ILE A 183 4.01 -31.62 8.65
CA ILE A 183 3.03 -32.65 9.03
C ILE A 183 1.89 -32.82 8.02
N ARG A 184 1.71 -31.90 7.06
CA ARG A 184 0.51 -31.84 6.18
C ARG A 184 0.25 -33.13 5.40
N SER A 185 1.31 -33.81 4.95
CA SER A 185 1.24 -35.07 4.21
C SER A 185 0.95 -36.31 5.07
N TYR A 186 0.81 -36.15 6.39
CA TYR A 186 0.64 -37.24 7.36
C TYR A 186 -0.73 -37.23 8.05
N ILE A 187 -1.55 -36.19 7.86
CA ILE A 187 -2.77 -35.96 8.64
C ILE A 187 -4.01 -35.72 7.79
N THR A 188 -5.19 -36.00 8.37
CA THR A 188 -6.50 -35.64 7.82
C THR A 188 -7.44 -35.16 8.94
N VAL A 189 -8.51 -34.46 8.58
CA VAL A 189 -9.66 -34.16 9.45
C VAL A 189 -10.93 -34.94 9.05
N ASP A 190 -11.01 -35.35 7.78
CA ASP A 190 -12.18 -36.03 7.22
C ASP A 190 -12.17 -37.51 7.55
N ASP A 191 -13.30 -37.98 8.08
CA ASP A 191 -13.59 -39.40 8.28
C ASP A 191 -13.94 -40.09 6.94
N ARG A 192 -12.89 -40.39 6.16
CA ARG A 192 -12.93 -41.52 5.21
C ARG A 192 -12.83 -42.83 5.99
N THR A 193 -13.86 -43.12 6.78
CA THR A 193 -13.88 -44.27 7.69
C THR A 193 -13.74 -45.59 6.94
N ILE A 194 -12.72 -46.34 7.33
CA ILE A 194 -12.70 -47.79 7.22
C ILE A 194 -12.58 -48.29 8.67
N SER A 195 -13.58 -49.07 9.11
CA SER A 195 -13.63 -49.77 10.40
C SER A 195 -12.46 -50.78 10.54
N ILE A 196 -12.08 -51.32 11.70
CA ILE A 196 -12.90 -51.88 12.80
C ILE A 196 -12.29 -51.58 14.22
N PRO A 197 -12.28 -52.40 15.32
CA PRO A 197 -12.74 -51.90 16.62
C PRO A 197 -11.74 -51.87 17.81
N VAL A 198 -12.14 -51.14 18.87
CA VAL A 198 -12.02 -51.43 20.33
C VAL A 198 -10.70 -51.98 20.91
N SER A 199 -10.14 -51.26 21.91
CA SER A 199 -9.92 -51.77 23.29
C SER A 199 -9.53 -50.64 24.27
N GLU A 200 -9.82 -50.84 25.56
CA GLU A 200 -9.50 -49.95 26.70
C GLU A 200 -7.97 -49.87 26.94
N SER A 201 -7.37 -48.78 27.47
CA SER A 201 -7.33 -48.39 28.90
C SER A 201 -6.27 -47.25 29.07
N SER A 202 -6.10 -46.45 30.14
CA SER A 202 -6.83 -46.17 31.41
C SER A 202 -6.28 -44.87 32.09
N ILE A 203 -7.05 -44.27 33.01
CA ILE A 203 -6.72 -43.54 34.29
C ILE A 203 -5.25 -42.97 34.42
N ILE A 204 -4.97 -41.68 34.70
CA ILE A 204 -5.14 -40.93 35.99
C ILE A 204 -5.09 -39.40 35.74
N GLU A 205 -5.92 -38.63 36.45
CA GLU A 205 -5.65 -37.23 36.86
C GLU A 205 -5.50 -37.19 38.40
N PRO A 206 -4.78 -36.22 39.02
CA PRO A 206 -5.50 -34.99 39.39
C PRO A 206 -4.68 -33.67 39.59
N SER A 207 -5.36 -32.55 39.35
CA SER A 207 -5.45 -31.37 40.26
C SER A 207 -4.36 -30.26 40.39
N SER A 208 -4.89 -29.03 40.51
CA SER A 208 -4.48 -27.93 41.42
C SER A 208 -3.20 -27.10 41.19
N VAL A 209 -3.35 -25.99 40.47
CA VAL A 209 -3.15 -24.64 41.05
C VAL A 209 -4.32 -23.73 40.60
N ASN A 210 -4.85 -22.90 41.49
CA ASN A 210 -6.04 -22.08 41.23
C ASN A 210 -5.74 -20.71 40.59
N ASN A 211 -6.67 -20.29 39.71
CA ASN A 211 -7.24 -18.94 39.54
C ASN A 211 -6.39 -17.70 39.88
N LEU A 212 -6.18 -16.83 38.89
CA LEU A 212 -6.41 -15.38 39.01
C LEU A 212 -6.33 -14.64 37.65
N TYR A 213 -7.43 -14.64 36.87
CA TYR A 213 -7.68 -13.62 35.84
C TYR A 213 -9.18 -13.29 35.74
N PRO A 214 -9.59 -12.03 35.50
CA PRO A 214 -11.01 -11.64 35.51
C PRO A 214 -11.77 -12.15 34.27
N THR A 215 -13.04 -12.48 34.47
CA THR A 215 -14.00 -12.60 33.37
C THR A 215 -14.38 -11.22 32.85
N LEU A 216 -14.23 -11.00 31.54
CA LEU A 216 -14.84 -9.87 30.85
C LEU A 216 -15.72 -10.36 29.69
N ASN A 217 -16.81 -9.64 29.47
CA ASN A 217 -18.01 -10.22 28.89
C ASN A 217 -17.95 -10.27 27.35
N LYS A 218 -18.43 -11.37 26.77
CA LYS A 218 -18.61 -11.45 25.30
C LYS A 218 -19.85 -10.65 24.91
N ASN A 219 -19.74 -9.82 23.88
CA ASN A 219 -20.76 -9.72 22.83
C ASN A 219 -20.22 -9.02 21.58
N ASN A 220 -20.84 -9.34 20.44
CA ASN A 220 -20.70 -8.76 19.11
C ASN A 220 -19.39 -9.01 18.33
N ASN A 221 -19.56 -9.86 17.31
CA ASN A 221 -18.66 -10.21 16.22
C ASN A 221 -17.95 -9.03 15.55
N ASN A 222 -16.63 -9.14 15.33
CA ASN A 222 -15.91 -8.66 14.13
C ASN A 222 -14.47 -9.20 14.14
N ILE A 223 -14.24 -10.39 13.59
CA ILE A 223 -12.93 -11.09 13.68
C ILE A 223 -11.96 -10.55 12.61
N ALA A 224 -11.47 -9.33 12.85
CA ALA A 224 -10.37 -8.68 12.13
C ALA A 224 -9.63 -7.64 13.01
N SER A 225 -10.25 -7.12 14.07
CA SER A 225 -9.73 -6.02 14.90
C SER A 225 -8.53 -6.35 15.80
N ASP A 226 -8.32 -7.63 16.11
CA ASP A 226 -7.58 -7.99 17.33
C ASP A 226 -6.06 -7.80 17.21
N SER A 227 -5.48 -7.83 16.00
CA SER A 227 -4.04 -7.61 15.80
C SER A 227 -3.61 -6.16 16.01
N LEU A 228 -4.41 -5.20 15.55
CA LEU A 228 -4.16 -3.76 15.73
C LEU A 228 -4.54 -3.30 17.13
N SER A 229 -5.62 -3.84 17.70
CA SER A 229 -5.94 -3.70 19.12
C SER A 229 -4.77 -4.17 20.00
N MET A 230 -4.20 -5.35 19.72
CA MET A 230 -3.04 -5.88 20.43
C MET A 230 -1.80 -4.99 20.34
N ALA A 231 -1.59 -4.19 19.28
CA ALA A 231 -0.44 -3.27 19.22
C ALA A 231 -0.54 -2.14 20.27
N SER A 232 -1.72 -1.52 20.41
CA SER A 232 -1.94 -0.55 21.50
C SER A 232 -1.96 -1.23 22.88
N LEU A 233 -2.59 -2.40 22.99
CA LEU A 233 -2.65 -3.14 24.24
C LEU A 233 -1.25 -3.57 24.72
N LEU A 234 -0.35 -3.95 23.80
CA LEU A 234 1.06 -4.23 24.09
C LEU A 234 1.80 -2.97 24.55
N LEU A 235 1.56 -1.80 23.93
CA LEU A 235 2.20 -0.55 24.36
C LEU A 235 1.80 -0.16 25.80
N GLU A 236 0.55 -0.41 26.19
CA GLU A 236 0.04 -0.15 27.55
C GLU A 236 0.45 -1.24 28.56
N THR A 237 0.57 -2.51 28.15
CA THR A 237 0.92 -3.64 29.03
C THR A 237 2.43 -3.94 29.11
N LEU A 238 3.26 -3.32 28.26
CA LEU A 238 4.71 -3.42 28.35
C LEU A 238 5.23 -2.84 29.68
N PRO A 239 6.19 -3.49 30.36
CA PRO A 239 6.87 -2.96 31.53
C PRO A 239 7.43 -1.55 31.29
N PRO A 240 7.42 -0.64 32.28
CA PRO A 240 7.95 0.71 32.15
C PRO A 240 9.41 0.75 31.67
N GLU A 241 10.23 -0.25 32.01
CA GLU A 241 11.60 -0.36 31.49
C GLU A 241 11.62 -0.57 29.97
N LEU A 242 10.80 -1.47 29.44
CA LEU A 242 10.72 -1.73 27.99
C LEU A 242 10.06 -0.56 27.25
N GLN A 243 9.05 0.08 27.83
CA GLN A 243 8.53 1.35 27.30
C GLN A 243 9.63 2.42 27.22
N THR A 244 10.48 2.51 28.25
CA THR A 244 11.60 3.47 28.30
C THR A 244 12.68 3.13 27.29
N ILE A 245 13.02 1.86 27.12
CA ILE A 245 13.96 1.38 26.07
C ILE A 245 13.41 1.74 24.68
N LEU A 246 12.14 1.45 24.39
CA LEU A 246 11.52 1.78 23.10
C LEU A 246 11.47 3.30 22.85
N ARG A 247 11.14 4.12 23.86
CA ARG A 247 11.22 5.59 23.79
C ARG A 247 12.67 6.07 23.57
N SER A 248 13.66 5.45 24.20
CA SER A 248 15.09 5.80 24.04
C SER A 248 15.65 5.43 22.66
N SER A 249 15.20 4.31 22.07
CA SER A 249 15.48 3.97 20.67
C SER A 249 14.80 4.91 19.66
N SER A 250 13.83 5.70 20.13
CA SER A 250 13.09 6.72 19.39
C SER A 250 13.56 8.14 19.73
N GLN A 251 14.86 8.33 20.01
CA GLN A 251 15.53 9.64 20.12
C GLN A 251 15.58 10.36 18.77
N ARG A 252 14.42 10.76 18.27
CA ARG A 252 14.28 11.75 17.20
C ARG A 252 14.79 13.09 17.73
N PRO A 253 15.60 13.85 16.98
CA PRO A 253 16.03 15.17 17.42
C PRO A 253 14.81 16.07 17.63
N VAL A 254 14.71 16.68 18.81
CA VAL A 254 13.68 17.69 19.06
C VAL A 254 14.10 18.94 18.29
N SER A 255 13.41 19.20 17.18
CA SER A 255 13.50 20.46 16.43
C SER A 255 12.99 21.62 17.29
N ILE A 256 13.83 22.15 18.17
CA ILE A 256 13.56 23.40 18.88
C ILE A 256 13.59 24.52 17.83
N CYS A 257 12.41 24.93 17.34
CA CYS A 257 12.25 26.03 16.40
C CYS A 257 12.52 27.39 17.07
N ASN A 258 13.78 27.64 17.39
CA ASN A 258 14.29 28.91 17.88
C ASN A 258 14.35 29.94 16.72
N SER A 259 13.19 30.44 16.30
CA SER A 259 13.08 31.57 15.37
C SER A 259 11.80 32.36 15.65
N ASN A 260 11.94 33.67 15.91
CA ASN A 260 10.83 34.62 16.06
C ASN A 260 10.12 34.94 14.71
N GLN A 261 10.09 33.97 13.79
CA GLN A 261 9.71 34.12 12.39
C GLN A 261 8.89 32.89 11.99
N THR A 262 7.58 33.07 11.89
CA THR A 262 6.60 31.99 11.69
C THR A 262 6.27 31.81 10.22
N TYR A 263 7.21 31.23 9.48
CA TYR A 263 7.00 30.86 8.07
C TYR A 263 5.78 29.94 7.91
N PHE A 264 4.99 30.16 6.86
CA PHE A 264 3.90 29.27 6.51
C PHE A 264 4.48 28.05 5.80
N ARG A 265 4.49 26.89 6.46
CA ARG A 265 5.08 25.67 5.91
C ARG A 265 4.01 24.74 5.37
N PHE A 266 4.17 24.28 4.14
CA PHE A 266 3.24 23.33 3.53
C PHE A 266 3.93 22.14 2.90
N ALA A 267 3.23 21.02 2.89
CA ALA A 267 3.74 19.75 2.40
C ALA A 267 2.74 18.98 1.53
N SER A 268 3.26 18.01 0.78
CA SER A 268 2.49 16.95 0.13
C SER A 268 3.08 15.59 0.51
N TRP A 269 2.24 14.57 0.67
CA TRP A 269 2.70 13.22 0.99
C TRP A 269 1.72 12.15 0.48
N ASN A 270 2.18 11.29 -0.43
CA ASN A 270 1.48 10.03 -0.72
C ASN A 270 1.67 9.09 0.47
N LEU A 271 0.56 8.72 1.12
CA LEU A 271 0.55 7.83 2.28
C LEU A 271 0.30 6.35 1.93
N GLN A 272 0.35 5.99 0.64
CA GLN A 272 0.37 4.62 0.11
C GLN A 272 -0.77 3.75 0.67
N GLN A 273 -1.98 3.90 0.12
CA GLN A 273 -3.22 3.30 0.61
C GLN A 273 -3.48 3.55 2.11
N LEU A 274 -3.75 4.82 2.46
CA LEU A 274 -4.15 5.20 3.82
C LEU A 274 -5.59 4.72 4.11
N THR A 275 -5.71 3.46 4.54
CA THR A 275 -6.93 2.84 5.01
C THR A 275 -7.18 3.09 6.50
N ASN A 276 -8.39 2.81 6.96
CA ASN A 276 -8.74 2.84 8.38
C ASN A 276 -7.87 1.88 9.21
N ASP A 277 -7.54 0.70 8.68
CA ASP A 277 -6.66 -0.27 9.36
C ASP A 277 -5.21 0.27 9.46
N LYS A 278 -4.69 0.84 8.36
CA LYS A 278 -3.34 1.42 8.32
C LYS A 278 -3.19 2.56 9.34
N VAL A 279 -4.20 3.42 9.47
CA VAL A 279 -4.19 4.56 10.42
C VAL A 279 -4.64 4.19 11.85
N GLN A 280 -5.19 3.00 12.08
CA GLN A 280 -5.42 2.50 13.44
C GLN A 280 -4.13 1.98 14.10
N ASN A 281 -3.12 1.58 13.33
CA ASN A 281 -1.80 1.25 13.84
C ASN A 281 -1.19 2.46 14.61
N PRO A 282 -0.75 2.29 15.87
CA PRO A 282 -0.25 3.40 16.69
C PRO A 282 1.07 3.98 16.13
N GLY A 283 1.97 3.15 15.61
CA GLY A 283 3.22 3.61 14.99
C GLY A 283 3.02 4.42 13.73
N VAL A 284 2.01 4.09 12.91
CA VAL A 284 1.65 4.89 11.73
C VAL A 284 1.14 6.26 12.14
N ARG A 285 0.22 6.35 13.11
CA ARG A 285 -0.23 7.66 13.64
C ARG A 285 0.91 8.44 14.27
N GLU A 286 1.75 7.77 15.07
CA GLU A 286 2.89 8.39 15.74
C GLU A 286 3.83 9.02 14.71
N VAL A 287 4.29 8.27 13.71
CA VAL A 287 5.15 8.80 12.64
C VAL A 287 4.48 9.98 11.92
N ILE A 288 3.23 9.86 11.45
CA ILE A 288 2.57 10.92 10.70
C ILE A 288 2.44 12.20 11.53
N CYS A 289 1.94 12.09 12.76
CA CYS A 289 1.74 13.25 13.63
C CYS A 289 3.07 13.86 14.07
N ARG A 290 4.09 13.03 14.35
CA ARG A 290 5.44 13.49 14.68
C ARG A 290 6.06 14.24 13.50
N ILE A 291 5.96 13.77 12.26
CA ILE A 291 6.46 14.51 11.08
C ILE A 291 5.76 15.87 10.93
N ILE A 292 4.43 15.93 11.10
CA ILE A 292 3.66 17.18 11.04
C ILE A 292 4.13 18.20 12.10
N LEU A 293 4.47 17.72 13.31
CA LEU A 293 4.90 18.55 14.44
C LEU A 293 6.41 18.89 14.42
N GLU A 294 7.27 17.94 14.09
CA GLU A 294 8.74 18.06 14.04
C GLU A 294 9.22 19.06 12.96
N HIS A 295 8.49 19.15 11.85
CA HIS A 295 8.79 20.10 10.77
C HIS A 295 7.97 21.41 10.86
N ASN A 296 7.10 21.51 11.88
CA ASN A 296 6.17 22.62 12.10
C ASN A 296 5.32 22.96 10.86
N PHE A 297 4.62 21.98 10.29
CA PHE A 297 3.73 22.25 9.16
C PHE A 297 2.51 23.07 9.57
N SER A 298 2.03 23.88 8.63
CA SER A 298 0.79 24.67 8.68
C SER A 298 -0.34 23.95 7.95
N LEU A 299 0.00 23.30 6.83
CA LEU A 299 -0.91 22.58 5.93
C LEU A 299 -0.17 21.40 5.28
N ILE A 300 -0.83 20.25 5.12
CA ILE A 300 -0.31 19.10 4.38
C ILE A 300 -1.39 18.48 3.51
N GLY A 301 -1.12 18.34 2.21
CA GLY A 301 -1.95 17.58 1.29
C GLY A 301 -1.56 16.11 1.27
N ILE A 302 -2.57 15.23 1.23
CA ILE A 302 -2.40 13.78 1.31
C ILE A 302 -2.96 13.12 0.04
N GLN A 303 -2.21 12.17 -0.51
CA GLN A 303 -2.63 11.29 -1.61
C GLN A 303 -2.93 9.86 -1.11
N GLU A 304 -3.60 9.05 -1.94
CA GLU A 304 -4.01 7.66 -1.67
C GLU A 304 -4.81 7.41 -0.39
N ILE A 305 -5.77 8.28 -0.07
CA ILE A 305 -6.68 8.00 1.04
C ILE A 305 -7.69 6.94 0.60
N GLY A 306 -7.75 5.80 1.30
CA GLY A 306 -8.66 4.69 0.99
C GLY A 306 -10.01 4.77 1.70
N ASN A 307 -10.07 5.43 2.85
CA ASN A 307 -11.28 5.58 3.67
C ASN A 307 -11.51 7.04 4.08
N LYS A 308 -12.75 7.54 4.04
CA LYS A 308 -13.04 8.95 4.31
C LYS A 308 -12.73 9.36 5.76
N GLU A 309 -12.72 8.40 6.68
CA GLU A 309 -12.50 8.61 8.11
C GLU A 309 -11.01 8.71 8.48
N ALA A 310 -10.10 8.33 7.58
CA ALA A 310 -8.70 8.11 7.91
C ALA A 310 -7.98 9.38 8.41
N LEU A 311 -8.21 10.52 7.75
CA LEU A 311 -7.69 11.81 8.22
C LEU A 311 -8.29 12.24 9.56
N GLY A 312 -9.51 11.78 9.87
CA GLY A 312 -10.17 12.00 11.15
C GLY A 312 -9.40 11.39 12.33
N TYR A 313 -8.82 10.19 12.17
CA TYR A 313 -7.95 9.59 13.18
C TYR A 313 -6.67 10.41 13.42
N ILE A 314 -6.03 10.91 12.36
CA ILE A 314 -4.82 11.74 12.45
C ILE A 314 -5.14 13.08 13.13
N THR A 315 -6.19 13.78 12.69
CA THR A 315 -6.56 15.06 13.32
C THR A 315 -7.09 14.90 14.75
N LYS A 316 -7.71 13.77 15.09
CA LYS A 316 -8.09 13.48 16.48
C LYS A 316 -6.84 13.31 17.35
N GLU A 317 -5.85 12.57 16.88
CA GLU A 317 -4.58 12.38 17.60
C GLU A 317 -3.81 13.70 17.76
N LEU A 318 -3.79 14.56 16.72
CA LEU A 318 -3.15 15.88 16.78
C LEU A 318 -3.84 16.87 17.74
N ASN A 319 -5.18 16.82 17.86
CA ASN A 319 -5.95 17.70 18.75
C ASN A 319 -6.15 17.15 20.17
N SER A 320 -6.00 15.84 20.37
CA SER A 320 -6.24 15.17 21.65
C SER A 320 -5.31 13.96 21.76
N PRO A 321 -4.01 14.19 21.99
CA PRO A 321 -3.00 13.13 21.94
C PRO A 321 -3.23 12.01 22.96
N THR A 322 -3.21 10.78 22.45
CA THR A 322 -3.24 9.53 23.22
C THR A 322 -1.86 8.88 23.26
N LEU A 323 -1.10 8.99 22.17
CA LEU A 323 0.24 8.40 22.04
C LEU A 323 1.28 9.23 22.81
N PRO A 324 2.14 8.62 23.65
CA PRO A 324 3.05 9.35 24.53
C PRO A 324 3.94 10.37 23.82
N LEU A 325 4.57 9.98 22.69
CA LEU A 325 5.51 10.86 21.98
C LEU A 325 4.83 12.06 21.28
N ILE A 326 3.50 12.09 21.19
CA ILE A 326 2.71 13.24 20.72
C ILE A 326 2.18 14.05 21.92
N LYS A 327 1.72 13.35 22.96
CA LYS A 327 1.19 13.96 24.20
C LYS A 327 2.22 14.82 24.92
N ASP A 328 3.47 14.38 24.91
CA ASP A 328 4.59 15.08 25.54
C ASP A 328 5.19 16.17 24.61
N TRP A 329 4.59 16.44 23.44
CA TRP A 329 5.08 17.45 22.49
C TRP A 329 4.74 18.88 22.95
N PRO A 330 5.74 19.81 23.09
CA PRO A 330 5.56 21.10 23.76
C PRO A 330 4.47 22.04 23.21
N HIS A 331 4.11 21.90 21.93
CA HIS A 331 3.16 22.78 21.25
C HIS A 331 1.86 22.08 20.82
N SER A 332 1.62 20.85 21.29
CA SER A 332 0.41 20.08 20.95
C SER A 332 -0.89 20.77 21.39
N GLN A 333 -0.92 21.35 22.58
CA GLN A 333 -2.15 21.79 23.26
C GLN A 333 -2.77 23.08 22.70
N ASN A 334 -2.01 23.89 21.95
CA ASN A 334 -2.47 25.20 21.45
C ASN A 334 -2.88 25.20 19.98
N ARG A 335 -2.67 24.11 19.24
CA ARG A 335 -2.96 24.02 17.79
C ARG A 335 -4.34 23.40 17.57
N LYS A 336 -5.02 23.76 16.47
CA LYS A 336 -6.41 23.35 16.19
C LYS A 336 -6.52 22.77 14.79
N TRP A 337 -6.19 21.49 14.68
CA TRP A 337 -6.12 20.77 13.43
C TRP A 337 -7.51 20.44 12.88
N LYS A 338 -7.70 20.70 11.59
CA LYS A 338 -8.86 20.27 10.80
C LYS A 338 -8.39 19.49 9.59
N TYR A 339 -9.32 18.80 8.94
CA TYR A 339 -9.10 18.20 7.64
C TYR A 339 -10.26 18.52 6.70
N VAL A 340 -9.98 18.44 5.40
CA VAL A 340 -10.99 18.44 4.35
C VAL A 340 -10.63 17.37 3.33
N ILE A 341 -11.62 16.60 2.90
CA ILE A 341 -11.45 15.42 2.04
C ILE A 341 -12.39 15.51 0.84
N SER A 342 -11.91 15.03 -0.30
CA SER A 342 -12.68 15.01 -1.54
C SER A 342 -13.82 13.98 -1.51
N ASP A 343 -14.70 14.05 -2.50
CA ASP A 343 -15.42 12.85 -2.95
C ASP A 343 -14.48 11.88 -3.68
N VAL A 344 -15.00 10.77 -4.20
CA VAL A 344 -14.20 9.76 -4.89
C VAL A 344 -13.46 10.41 -6.07
N ALA A 345 -12.15 10.60 -5.92
CA ALA A 345 -11.29 11.21 -6.92
C ALA A 345 -11.07 10.24 -8.08
N GLY A 346 -10.78 8.98 -7.75
CA GLY A 346 -10.58 7.89 -8.70
C GLY A 346 -10.75 6.51 -8.06
N ARG A 347 -10.19 5.47 -8.68
CA ARG A 347 -10.11 4.11 -8.12
C ARG A 347 -8.66 3.70 -7.89
N MET A 348 -8.44 3.01 -6.78
CA MET A 348 -7.23 2.23 -6.49
C MET A 348 -7.51 0.74 -6.76
N PHE A 349 -6.48 -0.12 -6.63
CA PHE A 349 -6.52 -1.54 -7.01
C PHE A 349 -7.71 -2.34 -6.43
N GLN A 350 -8.15 -2.02 -5.21
CA GLN A 350 -9.26 -2.70 -4.51
C GLN A 350 -10.28 -1.73 -3.88
N GLY A 351 -10.35 -0.47 -4.32
CA GLY A 351 -11.20 0.52 -3.64
C GLY A 351 -11.38 1.86 -4.34
N ASN A 352 -12.13 2.75 -3.68
CA ASN A 352 -12.19 4.17 -4.03
C ASN A 352 -10.92 4.87 -3.52
N GLU A 353 -10.50 5.90 -4.23
CA GLU A 353 -9.40 6.77 -3.82
C GLU A 353 -9.91 8.19 -3.57
N TYR A 354 -9.50 8.79 -2.45
CA TYR A 354 -9.79 10.16 -2.05
C TYR A 354 -8.49 10.95 -1.92
N LEU A 355 -8.59 12.27 -2.14
CA LEU A 355 -7.52 13.23 -1.91
C LEU A 355 -7.94 14.15 -0.75
N GLY A 356 -6.98 14.65 0.02
CA GLY A 356 -7.30 15.39 1.24
C GLY A 356 -6.23 16.38 1.67
N PHE A 357 -6.57 17.17 2.67
CA PHE A 357 -5.69 18.11 3.34
C PHE A 357 -5.91 18.03 4.85
N ILE A 358 -4.83 18.09 5.62
CA ILE A 358 -4.84 18.41 7.06
C ILE A 358 -4.23 19.80 7.21
N TYR A 359 -4.84 20.67 8.03
CA TYR A 359 -4.40 22.05 8.20
C TYR A 359 -4.71 22.54 9.62
N ASP A 360 -3.96 23.53 10.11
CA ASP A 360 -4.16 24.11 11.43
C ASP A 360 -4.96 25.41 11.35
N GLU A 361 -6.18 25.40 11.89
CA GLU A 361 -7.06 26.56 11.94
C GLU A 361 -6.60 27.62 12.97
N SER A 362 -5.82 27.25 13.99
CA SER A 362 -5.41 28.18 15.06
C SER A 362 -4.47 29.29 14.57
N ILE A 363 -3.73 29.04 13.49
CA ILE A 363 -2.84 29.99 12.84
C ILE A 363 -3.53 30.75 11.69
N GLY A 364 -4.86 30.88 11.71
CA GLY A 364 -5.59 31.71 10.75
C GLY A 364 -5.67 31.12 9.33
N ILE A 365 -5.80 29.80 9.20
CA ILE A 365 -6.15 29.12 7.95
C ILE A 365 -7.66 28.91 7.88
N GLU A 366 -8.33 29.65 7.00
CA GLU A 366 -9.76 29.56 6.73
C GLU A 366 -10.02 28.80 5.41
N LEU A 367 -10.77 27.70 5.47
CA LEU A 367 -11.21 26.97 4.28
C LEU A 367 -12.35 27.72 3.58
N LYS A 368 -12.11 28.23 2.37
CA LYS A 368 -13.12 28.94 1.57
C LYS A 368 -13.93 28.01 0.65
N LYS A 369 -13.27 27.08 -0.03
CA LYS A 369 -13.89 26.19 -1.03
C LYS A 369 -13.05 24.93 -1.22
N ALA A 370 -13.71 23.79 -1.44
CA ALA A 370 -13.08 22.55 -1.85
C ALA A 370 -13.93 21.85 -2.91
N SER A 371 -13.32 21.27 -3.95
CA SER A 371 -14.03 20.55 -5.01
C SER A 371 -13.10 19.68 -5.84
N LEU A 372 -13.60 18.58 -6.41
CA LEU A 372 -12.91 17.88 -7.50
C LEU A 372 -13.11 18.65 -8.82
N LEU A 373 -12.04 18.83 -9.60
CA LEU A 373 -12.12 19.39 -10.95
C LEU A 373 -12.73 18.34 -11.92
N PRO A 374 -13.59 18.74 -12.88
CA PRO A 374 -14.43 17.82 -13.66
C PRO A 374 -13.69 17.04 -14.79
N PHE A 375 -12.41 16.72 -14.60
CA PHE A 375 -11.52 16.18 -15.63
C PHE A 375 -11.56 14.65 -15.82
N LYS A 376 -12.73 14.00 -15.61
CA LYS A 376 -12.91 12.53 -15.68
C LYS A 376 -12.57 11.86 -17.02
N ASN A 377 -12.30 12.64 -18.07
CA ASN A 377 -11.88 12.18 -19.41
C ASN A 377 -10.38 12.40 -19.69
N TYR A 378 -9.61 12.81 -18.66
CA TYR A 378 -8.23 13.28 -18.76
C TYR A 378 -7.31 12.76 -17.64
N PHE A 379 -7.87 12.48 -16.46
CA PHE A 379 -7.18 11.84 -15.34
C PHE A 379 -8.05 10.72 -14.73
N THR A 380 -7.44 9.59 -14.35
CA THR A 380 -8.11 8.49 -13.62
C THR A 380 -8.50 8.93 -12.20
N ARG A 381 -7.70 9.83 -11.60
CA ARG A 381 -8.04 10.54 -10.36
C ARG A 381 -8.28 12.01 -10.68
N SER A 382 -9.49 12.49 -10.44
CA SER A 382 -9.85 13.89 -10.66
C SER A 382 -9.04 14.81 -9.72
N PRO A 383 -8.36 15.87 -10.23
CA PRO A 383 -7.61 16.81 -9.39
C PRO A 383 -8.48 17.42 -8.29
N TYR A 384 -7.93 17.55 -7.08
CA TYR A 384 -8.66 18.13 -5.94
C TYR A 384 -8.18 19.55 -5.65
N ILE A 385 -9.02 20.54 -5.99
CA ILE A 385 -8.74 21.96 -5.78
C ILE A 385 -9.33 22.43 -4.45
N VAL A 386 -8.54 23.12 -3.65
CA VAL A 386 -8.94 23.70 -2.36
C VAL A 386 -8.41 25.13 -2.25
N ILE A 387 -9.30 26.06 -1.88
CA ILE A 387 -9.01 27.47 -1.68
C ILE A 387 -8.95 27.73 -0.17
N PHE A 388 -7.79 28.19 0.30
CA PHE A 388 -7.56 28.58 1.69
C PHE A 388 -7.23 30.06 1.76
N ARG A 389 -7.89 30.77 2.67
CA ARG A 389 -7.50 32.14 3.05
C ARG A 389 -6.60 32.05 4.28
N ILE A 390 -5.45 32.71 4.23
CA ILE A 390 -4.35 32.58 5.20
C ILE A 390 -4.02 33.96 5.75
N TYR A 391 -3.97 34.08 7.08
CA TYR A 391 -3.73 35.32 7.82
C TYR A 391 -4.64 36.49 7.40
N ASP A 392 -5.89 36.19 7.01
CA ASP A 392 -6.90 37.11 6.42
C ASP A 392 -6.47 37.88 5.14
N LYS A 393 -5.19 37.80 4.75
CA LYS A 393 -4.48 38.65 3.77
C LYS A 393 -4.25 37.96 2.43
N TYR A 394 -4.03 36.65 2.42
CA TYR A 394 -3.70 35.87 1.22
C TYR A 394 -4.79 34.84 0.91
N GLU A 395 -5.22 34.73 -0.35
CA GLU A 395 -5.99 33.58 -0.82
C GLU A 395 -5.11 32.67 -1.68
N PHE A 396 -4.78 31.50 -1.15
CA PHE A 396 -4.01 30.46 -1.83
C PHE A 396 -4.92 29.38 -2.40
N VAL A 397 -4.57 28.90 -3.57
CA VAL A 397 -5.23 27.76 -4.23
C VAL A 397 -4.26 26.60 -4.31
N PHE A 398 -4.58 25.53 -3.62
CA PHE A 398 -3.82 24.29 -3.64
C PHE A 398 -4.55 23.25 -4.50
N VAL A 399 -3.86 22.69 -5.47
CA VAL A 399 -4.32 21.58 -6.29
C VAL A 399 -3.53 20.33 -5.89
N ASN A 400 -4.22 19.39 -5.27
CA ASN A 400 -3.69 18.08 -4.90
C ASN A 400 -3.93 17.10 -6.06
N LEU A 401 -2.86 16.43 -6.51
CA LEU A 401 -2.83 15.49 -7.63
C LEU A 401 -2.32 14.10 -7.21
N HIS A 402 -2.79 13.08 -7.93
CA HIS A 402 -2.15 11.78 -8.01
C HIS A 402 -2.34 11.24 -9.44
N LEU A 403 -1.30 11.21 -10.27
CA LEU A 403 -1.37 10.69 -11.64
C LEU A 403 -1.20 9.16 -11.65
N LYS A 404 -1.82 8.47 -12.63
CA LYS A 404 -1.59 7.04 -12.87
C LYS A 404 -0.14 6.80 -13.33
N ALA A 405 0.57 5.90 -12.65
CA ALA A 405 1.89 5.44 -13.07
C ALA A 405 1.90 4.86 -14.51
N ARG A 406 2.89 5.26 -15.31
CA ARG A 406 3.10 4.72 -16.67
C ARG A 406 3.54 3.26 -16.59
N ARG A 407 2.69 2.33 -17.04
CA ARG A 407 3.04 0.91 -17.19
C ARG A 407 3.77 0.70 -18.52
N PHE A 408 5.03 0.26 -18.46
CA PHE A 408 5.81 -0.09 -19.65
C PHE A 408 5.24 -1.28 -20.44
N ASP A 409 4.35 -2.09 -19.83
CA ASP A 409 3.70 -3.24 -20.47
C ASP A 409 2.45 -2.88 -21.31
N GLU A 410 1.96 -1.63 -21.26
CA GLU A 410 0.82 -1.21 -22.08
C GLU A 410 1.27 -1.00 -23.54
N ILE A 411 1.32 -2.10 -24.31
CA ILE A 411 1.38 -2.11 -25.79
C ILE A 411 0.42 -1.05 -26.33
N GLU A 412 0.87 -0.27 -27.32
CA GLU A 412 0.26 0.97 -27.87
C GLU A 412 -1.22 0.85 -28.27
N ASN A 413 -2.09 0.76 -27.28
CA ASN A 413 -3.52 0.94 -27.44
C ASN A 413 -3.78 2.45 -27.40
N GLU A 414 -4.12 3.05 -28.54
CA GLU A 414 -4.35 4.49 -28.79
C GLU A 414 -5.43 5.18 -27.91
N LYS A 415 -5.91 4.50 -26.87
CA LYS A 415 -7.02 4.89 -25.99
C LYS A 415 -6.56 5.24 -24.57
N THR A 416 -5.45 4.68 -24.08
CA THR A 416 -4.88 5.13 -22.80
C THR A 416 -4.14 6.44 -23.03
N LYS A 417 -4.85 7.57 -22.95
CA LYS A 417 -4.17 8.88 -22.91
C LYS A 417 -3.25 8.92 -21.70
N ASP A 418 -1.99 9.24 -21.96
CA ASP A 418 -1.02 9.56 -20.93
C ASP A 418 -1.51 10.75 -20.07
N GLU A 419 -1.62 10.55 -18.76
CA GLU A 419 -2.17 11.56 -17.85
C GLU A 419 -1.24 12.76 -17.67
N ALA A 420 0.07 12.58 -17.88
CA ALA A 420 1.01 13.70 -17.87
C ALA A 420 0.74 14.67 -19.04
N SER A 421 0.35 14.18 -20.22
CA SER A 421 -0.12 15.04 -21.31
C SER A 421 -1.34 15.91 -20.93
N SER A 422 -2.19 15.44 -20.00
CA SER A 422 -3.33 16.21 -19.48
C SER A 422 -2.94 17.36 -18.54
N ILE A 423 -1.69 17.43 -18.06
CA ILE A 423 -1.19 18.57 -17.26
C ILE A 423 -1.23 19.87 -18.07
N SER A 424 -1.09 19.81 -19.40
CA SER A 424 -1.29 20.98 -20.27
C SER A 424 -2.69 21.59 -20.13
N ILE A 425 -3.72 20.74 -20.12
CA ILE A 425 -5.13 21.15 -20.01
C ILE A 425 -5.45 21.63 -18.59
N LEU A 426 -4.78 21.07 -17.57
CA LEU A 426 -4.85 21.57 -16.20
C LEU A 426 -4.22 22.97 -16.10
N ALA A 427 -3.05 23.20 -16.71
CA ALA A 427 -2.38 24.50 -16.71
C ALA A 427 -3.23 25.58 -17.41
N GLU A 428 -3.72 25.30 -18.62
CA GLU A 428 -4.64 26.18 -19.36
C GLU A 428 -5.87 26.53 -18.49
N ALA A 429 -6.53 25.53 -17.89
CA ALA A 429 -7.72 25.74 -17.07
C ALA A 429 -7.44 26.47 -15.74
N MET A 430 -6.26 26.30 -15.14
CA MET A 430 -5.86 27.02 -13.94
C MET A 430 -5.68 28.52 -14.22
N GLU A 431 -5.26 28.92 -15.43
CA GLU A 431 -5.19 30.33 -15.80
C GLU A 431 -6.53 30.88 -16.33
N ASP A 432 -7.32 30.09 -17.05
CA ASP A 432 -8.65 30.51 -17.56
C ASP A 432 -9.75 30.59 -16.48
N THR A 433 -9.61 29.89 -15.33
CA THR A 433 -10.72 29.71 -14.37
C THR A 433 -10.40 29.97 -12.89
N VAL A 434 -9.13 30.21 -12.51
CA VAL A 434 -8.76 30.51 -11.11
C VAL A 434 -8.26 31.95 -10.99
N GLU A 435 -9.07 32.77 -10.32
CA GLU A 435 -8.85 34.22 -10.13
C GLU A 435 -7.76 34.53 -9.08
N GLN A 436 -7.55 33.63 -8.11
CA GLN A 436 -6.50 33.75 -7.09
C GLN A 436 -5.10 33.63 -7.73
N LYS A 437 -4.21 34.58 -7.41
CA LYS A 437 -2.83 34.64 -7.94
C LYS A 437 -1.90 33.58 -7.37
N TYR A 438 -2.10 33.23 -6.09
CA TYR A 438 -1.21 32.32 -5.37
C TYR A 438 -1.61 30.87 -5.60
N LYS A 439 -1.10 30.27 -6.68
CA LYS A 439 -1.46 28.93 -7.13
C LYS A 439 -0.34 27.94 -6.82
N VAL A 440 -0.69 26.83 -6.19
CA VAL A 440 0.22 25.75 -5.80
C VAL A 440 -0.35 24.44 -6.34
N ILE A 441 0.44 23.70 -7.12
CA ILE A 441 0.04 22.40 -7.68
C ILE A 441 1.04 21.36 -7.17
N PHE A 442 0.59 20.38 -6.40
CA PHE A 442 1.46 19.36 -5.82
C PHE A 442 0.84 17.96 -5.84
N GLY A 443 1.67 16.97 -5.52
CA GLY A 443 1.23 15.58 -5.34
C GLY A 443 2.21 14.59 -5.95
N ASP A 444 1.77 13.35 -6.10
CA ASP A 444 2.49 12.33 -6.85
C ASP A 444 2.14 12.44 -8.34
N PHE A 445 3.12 12.77 -9.17
CA PHE A 445 2.95 12.87 -10.62
C PHE A 445 3.39 11.58 -11.33
N ASN A 446 4.03 10.62 -10.64
CA ASN A 446 4.67 9.45 -11.23
C ASN A 446 5.70 9.75 -12.35
N ILE A 447 6.11 11.01 -12.51
CA ILE A 447 7.13 11.49 -13.46
C ILE A 447 7.96 12.64 -12.86
N ALA A 448 9.20 12.79 -13.34
CA ALA A 448 10.13 13.81 -12.87
C ALA A 448 9.78 15.22 -13.41
N PRO A 449 10.02 16.30 -12.65
CA PRO A 449 9.57 17.65 -13.01
C PRO A 449 10.32 18.26 -14.20
N THR A 450 11.39 17.60 -14.67
CA THR A 450 12.22 17.99 -15.81
C THR A 450 11.71 17.47 -17.16
N THR A 451 10.64 16.67 -17.18
CA THR A 451 10.14 16.07 -18.44
C THR A 451 9.26 17.04 -19.23
N SER A 452 9.12 16.81 -20.54
CA SER A 452 8.52 17.78 -21.47
C SER A 452 7.00 17.97 -21.31
N GLU A 453 6.33 17.05 -20.63
CA GLU A 453 4.90 17.10 -20.32
C GLU A 453 4.55 18.29 -19.40
N PHE A 454 5.52 18.73 -18.58
CA PHE A 454 5.39 19.93 -17.74
C PHE A 454 5.66 21.26 -18.47
N SER A 455 6.01 21.24 -19.76
CA SER A 455 6.32 22.44 -20.53
C SER A 455 5.21 23.50 -20.53
N ALA A 456 3.93 23.10 -20.43
CA ALA A 456 2.80 24.01 -20.29
C ALA A 456 2.82 24.79 -18.97
N LEU A 457 3.15 24.14 -17.83
CA LEU A 457 3.30 24.85 -16.55
C LEU A 457 4.42 25.89 -16.64
N VAL A 458 5.55 25.55 -17.26
CA VAL A 458 6.67 26.48 -17.49
C VAL A 458 6.26 27.65 -18.41
N GLN A 459 5.46 27.40 -19.45
CA GLN A 459 4.90 28.45 -20.33
C GLN A 459 3.94 29.40 -19.59
N HIS A 460 3.22 28.91 -18.58
CA HIS A 460 2.40 29.71 -17.67
C HIS A 460 3.19 30.27 -16.46
N ASN A 461 4.53 30.33 -16.55
CA ASN A 461 5.44 30.86 -15.53
C ASN A 461 5.41 30.13 -14.17
N TYR A 462 5.04 28.84 -14.13
CA TYR A 462 5.18 28.03 -12.93
C TYR A 462 6.60 27.48 -12.78
N SER A 463 7.11 27.46 -11.55
CA SER A 463 8.40 26.88 -11.18
C SER A 463 8.22 25.68 -10.24
N TYR A 464 9.03 24.63 -10.44
CA TYR A 464 9.12 23.52 -9.51
C TYR A 464 10.25 23.73 -8.50
N VAL A 465 10.02 23.36 -7.24
CA VAL A 465 11.01 23.55 -6.16
C VAL A 465 11.73 22.26 -5.77
N ILE A 466 11.08 21.09 -5.90
CA ILE A 466 11.66 19.79 -5.52
C ILE A 466 12.62 19.28 -6.60
N LYS A 467 13.86 18.97 -6.19
CA LYS A 467 14.98 18.56 -7.08
C LYS A 467 15.72 17.31 -6.60
N GLN A 468 15.30 16.74 -5.47
CA GLN A 468 15.87 15.55 -4.86
C GLN A 468 15.00 14.34 -5.21
N ASN A 469 15.50 13.12 -5.03
CA ASN A 469 14.64 11.92 -5.06
C ASN A 469 13.50 12.09 -4.03
N THR A 470 12.34 11.48 -4.27
CA THR A 470 11.16 11.52 -3.40
C THR A 470 10.67 10.16 -2.95
N ASN A 471 11.04 9.07 -3.64
CA ASN A 471 10.79 7.72 -3.14
C ASN A 471 11.77 7.31 -2.02
N ILE A 472 11.41 6.31 -1.22
CA ILE A 472 12.23 5.73 -0.15
C ILE A 472 11.95 4.23 0.00
N SER A 473 12.97 3.46 0.39
CA SER A 473 12.77 2.10 0.89
C SER A 473 13.82 1.75 1.95
N LEU A 474 13.56 0.73 2.76
CA LEU A 474 14.52 0.20 3.74
C LEU A 474 15.84 -0.30 3.10
N LYS A 475 15.83 -0.61 1.80
CA LYS A 475 17.01 -1.02 1.03
C LYS A 475 17.74 0.17 0.38
N THR A 476 17.02 1.25 0.07
CA THR A 476 17.55 2.44 -0.59
C THR A 476 17.01 3.71 0.10
N PRO A 477 17.56 4.11 1.28
CA PRO A 477 17.06 5.25 2.04
C PRO A 477 17.20 6.60 1.33
N GLY A 478 18.17 6.74 0.42
CA GLY A 478 18.36 7.93 -0.43
C GLY A 478 17.44 8.01 -1.66
N GLY A 479 16.57 7.02 -1.86
CA GLY A 479 15.70 6.93 -3.05
C GLY A 479 16.47 6.68 -4.36
N SER A 480 15.73 6.79 -5.46
CA SER A 480 16.19 6.57 -6.84
C SER A 480 15.41 7.36 -7.89
N THR A 481 14.24 7.91 -7.54
CA THR A 481 13.36 8.67 -8.44
C THR A 481 12.81 9.90 -7.75
N CYS A 482 12.60 10.97 -8.53
CA CYS A 482 11.76 12.11 -8.14
C CYS A 482 10.45 12.01 -8.93
N VAL A 483 9.33 11.84 -8.22
CA VAL A 483 7.98 11.69 -8.80
C VAL A 483 6.93 12.55 -8.10
N ASP A 484 7.16 12.86 -6.82
CA ASP A 484 6.35 13.79 -6.04
C ASP A 484 6.88 15.21 -6.27
N ASN A 485 6.01 16.16 -6.67
CA ASN A 485 6.45 17.51 -7.02
C ASN A 485 5.63 18.61 -6.33
N ILE A 486 6.22 19.79 -6.22
CA ILE A 486 5.54 21.05 -5.88
C ILE A 486 5.87 22.06 -6.99
N TRP A 487 4.83 22.56 -7.66
CA TRP A 487 4.86 23.63 -8.64
C TRP A 487 4.15 24.87 -8.08
N LEU A 488 4.71 26.05 -8.32
CA LEU A 488 4.24 27.34 -7.81
C LEU A 488 4.03 28.33 -8.95
N SER A 489 2.94 29.11 -8.96
CA SER A 489 2.82 30.28 -9.84
C SER A 489 3.89 31.32 -9.52
N ALA A 490 4.16 32.25 -10.44
CA ALA A 490 5.14 33.32 -10.23
C ALA A 490 4.89 34.11 -8.92
N GLU A 491 3.64 34.41 -8.60
CA GLU A 491 3.24 35.13 -7.38
C GLU A 491 3.39 34.27 -6.11
N ALA A 492 3.11 32.97 -6.16
CA ALA A 492 3.39 32.06 -5.05
C ALA A 492 4.90 31.87 -4.84
N ASN A 493 5.66 31.72 -5.93
CA ASN A 493 7.12 31.58 -5.90
C ASN A 493 7.81 32.83 -5.30
N SER A 494 7.27 34.03 -5.57
CA SER A 494 7.78 35.29 -5.02
C SER A 494 7.63 35.45 -3.50
N LEU A 495 6.83 34.60 -2.85
CA LEU A 495 6.68 34.55 -1.39
C LEU A 495 7.54 33.45 -0.74
N THR A 496 8.30 32.66 -1.50
CA THR A 496 9.13 31.58 -0.93
C THR A 496 10.39 32.12 -0.26
N THR A 497 10.84 31.43 0.80
CA THR A 497 12.17 31.67 1.42
C THR A 497 13.33 31.03 0.64
N ALA A 498 13.03 30.50 -0.57
CA ALA A 498 13.81 29.48 -1.29
C ALA A 498 13.99 28.13 -0.55
N ASN A 499 13.58 27.98 0.71
CA ASN A 499 13.64 26.69 1.40
C ASN A 499 12.54 25.73 0.90
N SER A 500 12.98 24.53 0.54
CA SER A 500 12.14 23.39 0.17
C SER A 500 12.95 22.11 0.34
N GLY A 501 12.28 20.96 0.44
CA GLY A 501 13.00 19.72 0.62
C GLY A 501 12.13 18.47 0.65
N VAL A 502 12.82 17.36 0.91
CA VAL A 502 12.24 16.02 1.02
C VAL A 502 12.65 15.47 2.38
N ILE A 503 11.68 15.04 3.18
CA ILE A 503 11.93 14.47 4.50
C ILE A 503 12.21 12.97 4.33
N ARG A 504 13.37 12.49 4.82
CA ARG A 504 13.80 11.09 4.67
C ARG A 504 13.94 10.37 6.01
N ASP A 505 14.35 11.11 7.03
CA ASP A 505 14.50 10.62 8.39
C ASP A 505 13.13 10.39 9.06
N ASN A 506 13.12 9.63 10.16
CA ASN A 506 11.95 9.48 11.04
C ASN A 506 10.66 8.91 10.39
N LEU A 507 10.71 8.42 9.15
CA LEU A 507 9.56 7.83 8.44
C LEU A 507 9.22 6.38 8.85
N THR A 508 10.02 5.78 9.73
CA THR A 508 9.84 4.41 10.24
C THR A 508 9.37 4.37 11.70
N SER A 509 8.79 3.24 12.11
CA SER A 509 8.57 2.90 13.52
C SER A 509 8.60 1.39 13.74
N MET A 510 9.09 0.96 14.91
CA MET A 510 9.11 -0.46 15.31
C MET A 510 7.71 -1.09 15.40
N TRP A 511 6.65 -0.28 15.45
CA TRP A 511 5.26 -0.77 15.45
C TRP A 511 4.65 -0.94 14.05
N ILE A 512 5.40 -0.63 12.99
CA ILE A 512 4.99 -0.80 11.60
C ILE A 512 5.61 -2.10 11.06
N PRO A 513 4.83 -2.99 10.41
CA PRO A 513 5.37 -4.18 9.74
C PRO A 513 6.27 -3.85 8.55
N ALA A 514 7.33 -4.65 8.37
CA ALA A 514 8.30 -4.58 7.28
C ALA A 514 8.36 -5.95 6.57
N GLY A 515 7.22 -6.41 6.03
CA GLY A 515 7.06 -7.80 5.61
C GLY A 515 7.07 -8.73 6.83
N TRP A 516 8.10 -9.57 6.95
CA TRP A 516 8.25 -10.52 8.08
C TRP A 516 8.96 -9.95 9.31
N THR A 517 9.47 -8.71 9.26
CA THR A 517 10.11 -8.04 10.39
C THR A 517 9.30 -6.82 10.87
N TRP A 518 9.70 -6.23 11.99
CA TRP A 518 9.22 -4.94 12.47
C TRP A 518 10.16 -3.80 11.99
N GLY A 519 9.74 -2.53 12.14
CA GLY A 519 10.55 -1.37 11.74
C GLY A 519 10.20 -0.79 10.37
N GLY A 520 8.97 -1.00 9.89
CA GLY A 520 8.52 -0.57 8.57
C GLY A 520 8.40 0.94 8.38
N LEU A 521 8.34 1.35 7.12
CA LEU A 521 8.04 2.72 6.68
C LEU A 521 6.52 2.96 6.69
N VAL A 522 6.09 4.20 6.95
CA VAL A 522 4.69 4.61 6.71
C VAL A 522 4.32 4.58 5.23
N SER A 523 5.24 4.93 4.34
CA SER A 523 5.05 5.01 2.90
C SER A 523 6.40 4.80 2.19
N ASP A 524 6.36 4.33 0.94
CA ASP A 524 7.47 4.34 -0.01
C ASP A 524 7.67 5.71 -0.70
N HIS A 525 6.80 6.68 -0.41
CA HIS A 525 6.99 8.10 -0.74
C HIS A 525 7.39 8.90 0.51
N CYS A 526 8.32 9.85 0.34
CA CYS A 526 8.69 10.84 1.33
C CYS A 526 7.69 12.02 1.34
N PRO A 527 7.46 12.68 2.49
CA PRO A 527 6.84 14.00 2.50
C PRO A 527 7.77 15.02 1.82
N ILE A 528 7.22 15.75 0.85
CA ILE A 528 7.88 16.88 0.18
C ILE A 528 7.31 18.19 0.72
N TRP A 529 8.11 19.25 0.84
CA TRP A 529 7.67 20.50 1.46
C TRP A 529 8.34 21.75 0.89
N SER A 530 7.70 22.90 1.13
CA SER A 530 8.26 24.24 0.94
C SER A 530 7.62 25.21 1.95
N GLU A 531 8.12 26.44 2.03
CA GLU A 531 7.61 27.45 2.96
C GLU A 531 7.53 28.84 2.32
N PHE A 532 6.56 29.62 2.78
CA PHE A 532 6.39 31.02 2.42
C PHE A 532 6.68 31.95 3.61
N ASP A 533 7.32 33.10 3.35
CA ASP A 533 7.25 34.24 4.25
C ASP A 533 6.00 35.05 3.90
N LEU A 534 5.10 35.20 4.88
CA LEU A 534 3.79 35.85 4.75
C LEU A 534 3.64 37.04 5.71
N SER A 535 4.75 37.54 6.27
CA SER A 535 4.79 38.68 7.18
C SER A 535 4.24 39.99 6.58
#